data_AF-A0A496BIQ5-F1
#
_entry.id   AF-A0A496BIQ5-F1
#
_cell.length_a   1.000
_cell.length_b   1.000
_cell.length_c   1.000
_cell.angle_alpha   90.00
_cell.angle_beta   90.00
_cell.angle_gamma   90.00
#
_symmetry.space_group_name_H-M   'P 1'
#
loop_
_entity.id
_entity.type
_entity.pdbx_description
1 polymer ?
#
loop_
_entity_poly.entity_id
_entity_poly.type
_entity_poly.pdbx_seq_one_letter_code
_entity_poly.pdbx_strand_id
1 'polypeptide(L)'
;MNENFINTWVPNSELGRIPSLLEPIAKRREREGTTFDTSHPLAQAIMKGWKEGSPADSLVISPAFEVMGRLPVNERYRREPVTEYLMFLQDSLAGELPGFGEDTWEPEPLHSETALNKLNVVLNDVRSSQEVLNVFRAPGLGYQDYTVVEIDATTFENGGVLTIDISVGHAEAAGSFDLFNGDSELPREGAPENALASTYGVPPGGTQKITYTFNRGQHFKFGATGDWFSEKGSVNAFVAKISVEPTSEKREVD
;
A
#
# COMPACT_ATOMS: atom_id res chain seq x y z
N MET A 1 18.68 0.84 12.95
CA MET A 1 18.60 -0.50 13.57
C MET A 1 19.90 -0.75 14.31
N ASN A 2 19.83 -1.15 15.59
CA ASN A 2 21.03 -1.42 16.42
C ASN A 2 21.34 -2.93 16.43
N GLU A 3 22.47 -3.29 17.04
CA GLU A 3 23.02 -4.65 17.12
C GLU A 3 22.11 -5.67 17.82
N ASN A 4 21.00 -5.23 18.41
CA ASN A 4 20.12 -6.05 19.26
C ASN A 4 18.82 -6.49 18.57
N PHE A 5 18.54 -6.04 17.33
CA PHE A 5 17.32 -6.42 16.59
C PHE A 5 17.64 -7.18 15.31
N ILE A 6 17.07 -8.37 15.18
CA ILE A 6 17.03 -9.12 13.93
C ILE A 6 15.68 -8.83 13.25
N ASN A 7 15.70 -8.14 12.12
CA ASN A 7 14.53 -7.99 11.27
C ASN A 7 14.58 -9.06 10.17
N THR A 8 13.56 -9.90 10.11
CA THR A 8 13.47 -10.98 9.13
C THR A 8 12.06 -11.09 8.60
N TRP A 9 11.93 -11.62 7.39
CA TRP A 9 10.66 -11.82 6.70
C TRP A 9 10.40 -13.31 6.57
N VAL A 10 9.23 -13.77 7.06
CA VAL A 10 8.81 -15.16 6.92
C VAL A 10 7.58 -15.21 6.00
N PRO A 11 7.64 -15.92 4.86
CA PRO A 11 6.50 -16.04 3.96
C PRO A 11 5.31 -16.72 4.66
N ASN A 12 4.13 -16.12 4.56
CA ASN A 12 2.87 -16.69 5.07
C ASN A 12 2.58 -18.10 4.55
N SER A 13 3.03 -18.39 3.33
CA SER A 13 2.96 -19.70 2.69
C SER A 13 3.69 -20.76 3.53
N GLU A 14 4.93 -20.50 3.94
CA GLU A 14 5.74 -21.46 4.71
C GLU A 14 5.16 -21.77 6.09
N LEU A 15 4.38 -20.85 6.65
CA LEU A 15 3.71 -20.98 7.94
C LEU A 15 2.29 -21.57 7.84
N GLY A 16 1.84 -21.95 6.62
CA GLY A 16 0.55 -22.59 6.42
C GLY A 16 -0.65 -21.66 6.57
N ARG A 17 -0.45 -20.34 6.46
CA ARG A 17 -1.52 -19.33 6.61
C ARG A 17 -2.53 -19.34 5.46
N ILE A 18 -2.12 -19.83 4.30
CA ILE A 18 -2.91 -19.83 3.06
C ILE A 18 -3.29 -21.29 2.77
N PRO A 19 -4.54 -21.71 3.04
CA PRO A 19 -4.95 -23.11 2.91
C PRO A 19 -4.71 -23.69 1.51
N SER A 20 -4.96 -22.89 0.47
CA SER A 20 -4.76 -23.29 -0.93
C SER A 20 -3.30 -23.57 -1.30
N LEU A 21 -2.34 -23.06 -0.51
CA LEU A 21 -0.92 -23.27 -0.75
C LEU A 21 -0.33 -24.43 0.05
N LEU A 22 -1.10 -25.07 0.94
CA LEU A 22 -0.62 -26.20 1.75
C LEU A 22 -0.11 -27.36 0.89
N GLU A 23 -0.89 -27.80 -0.11
CA GLU A 23 -0.51 -28.89 -1.01
C GLU A 23 0.67 -28.53 -1.94
N PRO A 24 0.67 -27.37 -2.63
CA PRO A 24 1.83 -26.92 -3.42
C PRO A 24 3.13 -26.85 -2.62
N ILE A 25 3.06 -26.40 -1.37
CA ILE A 25 4.23 -26.27 -0.49
C ILE A 25 4.69 -27.64 0.00
N ALA A 26 3.77 -28.55 0.34
CA ALA A 26 4.11 -29.92 0.69
C ALA A 26 4.87 -30.60 -0.46
N LYS A 27 4.37 -30.49 -1.70
CA LYS A 27 5.04 -31.03 -2.90
C LYS A 27 6.41 -30.37 -3.15
N ARG A 28 6.54 -29.06 -2.90
CA ARG A 28 7.82 -28.35 -3.00
C ARG A 28 8.83 -28.87 -1.96
N ARG A 29 8.39 -29.08 -0.71
CA ARG A 29 9.20 -29.61 0.39
C ARG A 29 9.72 -31.02 0.11
N GLU A 30 8.89 -31.89 -0.46
CA GLU A 30 9.29 -33.23 -0.91
C GLU A 30 10.39 -33.19 -1.98
N ARG A 31 10.33 -32.20 -2.89
CA ARG A 31 11.29 -32.06 -3.99
C ARG A 31 12.62 -31.42 -3.56
N GLU A 32 12.57 -30.39 -2.73
CA GLU A 32 13.72 -29.50 -2.46
C GLU A 32 14.48 -29.85 -1.16
N GLY A 33 13.94 -30.75 -0.32
CA GLY A 33 14.61 -31.28 0.88
C GLY A 33 14.87 -30.26 2.00
N THR A 34 14.61 -28.98 1.76
CA THR A 34 14.67 -27.90 2.75
C THR A 34 13.28 -27.66 3.29
N THR A 35 13.03 -28.15 4.50
CA THR A 35 11.76 -27.93 5.20
C THR A 35 11.90 -26.73 6.14
N PHE A 36 10.97 -25.78 6.03
CA PHE A 36 10.79 -24.80 7.10
C PHE A 36 10.23 -25.52 8.32
N ASP A 37 11.01 -25.59 9.40
CA ASP A 37 10.60 -26.27 10.62
C ASP A 37 9.57 -25.45 11.39
N THR A 38 8.30 -25.70 11.09
CA THR A 38 7.18 -25.08 11.81
C THR A 38 7.13 -25.47 13.28
N SER A 39 7.82 -26.54 13.73
CA SER A 39 7.89 -26.94 15.13
C SER A 39 8.91 -26.13 15.95
N HIS A 40 9.78 -25.38 15.28
CA HIS A 40 10.77 -24.53 15.96
C HIS A 40 10.06 -23.47 16.83
N PRO A 41 10.55 -23.18 18.06
CA PRO A 41 9.91 -22.23 18.97
C PRO A 41 9.63 -20.85 18.36
N LEU A 42 10.57 -20.32 17.56
CA LEU A 42 10.38 -19.07 16.81
C LEU A 42 9.21 -19.15 15.80
N ALA A 43 9.09 -20.26 15.07
CA ALA A 43 8.01 -20.44 14.10
C ALA A 43 6.65 -20.51 14.82
N GLN A 44 6.58 -21.23 15.93
CA GLN A 44 5.40 -21.30 16.79
C GLN A 44 5.02 -19.93 17.36
N ALA A 45 6.01 -19.13 17.79
CA ALA A 45 5.77 -17.76 18.25
C ALA A 45 5.18 -16.89 17.14
N ILE A 46 5.72 -16.97 15.91
CA ILE A 46 5.17 -16.23 14.75
C ILE A 46 3.74 -16.66 14.44
N MET A 47 3.47 -17.97 14.41
CA MET A 47 2.13 -18.52 14.17
C MET A 47 1.14 -18.16 15.28
N LYS A 48 1.59 -18.09 16.54
CA LYS A 48 0.74 -17.64 17.65
C LYS A 48 0.43 -16.14 17.56
N GLY A 49 1.39 -15.37 17.06
CA GLY A 49 1.33 -13.92 17.00
C GLY A 49 0.57 -13.36 15.81
N TRP A 50 0.25 -14.13 14.78
CA TRP A 50 -0.42 -13.57 13.59
C TRP A 50 -1.87 -13.15 13.87
N LYS A 51 -2.44 -12.29 13.00
CA LYS A 51 -3.88 -11.99 13.04
C LYS A 51 -4.62 -12.67 11.88
N GLU A 52 -5.67 -13.42 12.18
CA GLU A 52 -6.50 -14.00 11.13
C GLU A 52 -7.01 -12.91 10.16
N GLY A 53 -6.97 -13.20 8.86
CA GLY A 53 -7.35 -12.25 7.80
C GLY A 53 -6.36 -11.11 7.51
N SER A 54 -5.29 -10.94 8.30
CA SER A 54 -4.22 -9.99 7.96
C SER A 54 -3.28 -10.57 6.90
N PRO A 55 -2.93 -9.80 5.84
CA PRO A 55 -2.01 -10.26 4.81
C PRO A 55 -0.54 -10.18 5.23
N ALA A 56 -0.20 -9.37 6.24
CA ALA A 56 1.15 -9.29 6.80
C ALA A 56 1.08 -8.72 8.22
N ASP A 57 1.86 -9.28 9.14
CA ASP A 57 1.94 -8.79 10.51
C ASP A 57 3.39 -8.45 10.86
N SER A 58 3.59 -7.36 11.58
CA SER A 58 4.85 -7.14 12.30
C SER A 58 4.71 -7.68 13.72
N LEU A 59 5.70 -8.47 14.14
CA LEU A 59 5.74 -9.06 15.47
C LEU A 59 7.02 -8.60 16.17
N VAL A 60 6.92 -8.30 17.47
CA VAL A 60 8.09 -8.22 18.35
C VAL A 60 8.13 -9.52 19.14
N ILE A 61 9.25 -10.23 19.08
CA ILE A 61 9.43 -11.53 19.73
C ILE A 61 10.68 -11.46 20.60
N SER A 62 10.56 -11.87 21.87
CA SER A 62 11.68 -11.90 22.81
C SER A 62 12.67 -13.04 22.47
N PRO A 63 13.91 -13.01 23.01
CA PRO A 63 14.84 -14.15 22.89
C PRO A 63 14.31 -15.46 23.48
N ALA A 64 13.30 -15.39 24.37
CA ALA A 64 12.60 -16.55 24.93
C ALA A 64 11.43 -17.03 24.05
N PHE A 65 11.28 -16.48 22.84
CA PHE A 65 10.20 -16.75 21.88
C PHE A 65 8.81 -16.34 22.38
N GLU A 66 8.73 -15.33 23.24
CA GLU A 66 7.47 -14.73 23.66
C GLU A 66 7.07 -13.62 22.69
N VAL A 67 5.81 -13.62 22.23
CA VAL A 67 5.29 -12.54 21.38
C VAL A 67 4.96 -11.35 22.27
N MET A 68 5.70 -10.27 22.09
CA MET A 68 5.63 -9.04 22.90
C MET A 68 4.75 -7.97 22.28
N GLY A 69 4.39 -8.11 21.01
CA GLY A 69 3.50 -7.20 20.32
C GLY A 69 3.17 -7.67 18.92
N ARG A 70 2.01 -7.24 18.43
CA ARG A 70 1.49 -7.52 17.10
C ARG A 70 0.99 -6.24 16.46
N LEU A 71 1.45 -5.98 15.24
CA LEU A 71 0.96 -4.88 14.41
C LEU A 71 0.57 -5.42 13.03
N PRO A 72 -0.70 -5.82 12.87
CA PRO A 72 -1.25 -6.23 11.59
C PRO A 72 -1.19 -5.07 10.59
N VAL A 73 -0.81 -5.33 9.35
CA VAL A 73 -0.68 -4.27 8.33
C VAL A 73 -2.01 -3.57 8.06
N ASN A 74 -3.11 -4.29 8.23
CA ASN A 74 -4.48 -3.77 8.12
C ASN A 74 -4.92 -2.92 9.33
N GLU A 75 -4.18 -2.95 10.43
CA GLU A 75 -4.45 -2.17 11.66
C GLU A 75 -3.47 -1.01 11.87
N ARG A 76 -2.49 -0.85 10.99
CA ARG A 76 -1.63 0.34 11.01
C ARG A 76 -2.49 1.57 10.78
N TYR A 77 -2.35 2.56 11.66
CA TYR A 77 -2.92 3.87 11.41
C TYR A 77 -2.15 4.49 10.22
N ARG A 78 -2.84 5.36 9.47
CA ARG A 78 -2.35 5.81 8.16
C ARG A 78 -1.60 7.13 8.20
N ARG A 79 -1.35 7.70 9.39
CA ARG A 79 -0.89 9.10 9.49
C ARG A 79 0.63 9.22 9.52
N GLU A 80 1.35 8.36 10.24
CA GLU A 80 2.81 8.36 10.23
C GLU A 80 3.38 6.95 10.46
N PRO A 81 3.65 6.18 9.39
CA PRO A 81 4.07 4.77 9.51
C PRO A 81 5.36 4.57 10.32
N VAL A 82 6.26 5.55 10.29
CA VAL A 82 7.52 5.50 11.05
C VAL A 82 7.26 5.72 12.54
N THR A 83 6.44 6.71 12.88
CA THR A 83 6.10 7.04 14.26
C THR A 83 5.27 5.93 14.89
N GLU A 84 4.31 5.37 14.17
CA GLU A 84 3.50 4.25 14.64
C GLU A 84 4.30 2.96 14.80
N TYR A 85 5.17 2.66 13.84
CA TYR A 85 6.06 1.51 13.97
C TYR A 85 7.02 1.70 15.15
N LEU A 86 7.54 2.93 15.36
CA LEU A 86 8.37 3.25 16.51
C LEU A 86 7.60 3.11 17.83
N MET A 87 6.38 3.62 17.92
CA MET A 87 5.50 3.47 19.10
C MET A 87 5.22 2.00 19.37
N PHE A 88 4.82 1.23 18.34
CA PHE A 88 4.64 -0.21 18.43
C PHE A 88 5.88 -0.91 19.02
N LEU A 89 7.08 -0.56 18.55
CA LEU A 89 8.32 -1.10 19.10
C LEU A 89 8.54 -0.69 20.56
N GLN A 90 8.29 0.59 20.90
CA GLN A 90 8.44 1.10 22.26
C GLN A 90 7.48 0.42 23.23
N ASP A 91 6.20 0.33 22.90
CA ASP A 91 5.15 -0.28 23.72
C ASP A 91 5.40 -1.79 23.89
N SER A 92 5.83 -2.48 22.82
CA SER A 92 6.21 -3.88 22.88
C SER A 92 7.38 -4.10 23.85
N LEU A 93 8.41 -3.25 23.80
CA LEU A 93 9.59 -3.33 24.67
C LEU A 93 9.29 -2.91 26.12
N ALA A 94 8.27 -2.06 26.32
CA ALA A 94 7.75 -1.70 27.63
C ALA A 94 6.87 -2.81 28.26
N GLY A 95 6.54 -3.85 27.50
CA GLY A 95 5.72 -4.98 27.96
C GLY A 95 4.22 -4.73 27.90
N GLU A 96 3.77 -3.75 27.11
CA GLU A 96 2.36 -3.33 27.03
C GLU A 96 1.50 -4.21 26.11
N LEU A 97 2.11 -5.17 25.40
CA LEU A 97 1.45 -6.14 24.52
C LEU A 97 0.52 -5.50 23.46
N PRO A 98 0.99 -4.50 22.69
CA PRO A 98 0.16 -3.84 21.69
C PRO A 98 -0.37 -4.84 20.66
N GLY A 99 -1.63 -4.65 20.26
CA GLY A 99 -2.33 -5.52 19.31
C GLY A 99 -2.96 -6.79 19.90
N PHE A 100 -2.90 -6.99 21.22
CA PHE A 100 -3.58 -8.06 21.95
C PHE A 100 -4.65 -7.50 22.91
N GLY A 101 -5.82 -7.13 22.37
CA GLY A 101 -7.03 -6.74 23.13
C GLY A 101 -8.28 -7.43 22.58
N GLU A 102 -9.31 -7.64 23.42
CA GLU A 102 -10.51 -8.45 23.11
C GLU A 102 -11.23 -8.03 21.81
N ASP A 103 -11.64 -9.03 21.02
CA ASP A 103 -12.41 -8.92 19.77
C ASP A 103 -13.87 -8.43 19.97
N THR A 104 -14.15 -7.58 20.95
CA THR A 104 -15.48 -6.98 21.13
C THR A 104 -15.64 -5.76 20.23
N TRP A 105 -15.90 -6.00 18.95
CA TRP A 105 -16.55 -5.03 18.07
C TRP A 105 -18.06 -5.17 18.22
N GLU A 106 -18.65 -4.54 19.24
CA GLU A 106 -20.02 -4.05 19.08
C GLU A 106 -19.96 -2.74 18.28
N PRO A 107 -20.76 -2.60 17.20
CA PRO A 107 -20.74 -1.40 16.40
C PRO A 107 -21.52 -0.29 17.13
N GLU A 108 -20.81 0.56 17.86
CA GLU A 108 -21.35 1.87 18.22
C GLU A 108 -21.59 2.68 16.93
N PRO A 109 -22.84 3.08 16.63
CA PRO A 109 -23.15 3.81 15.41
C PRO A 109 -22.82 5.28 15.65
N LEU A 110 -21.59 5.70 15.35
CA LEU A 110 -21.26 7.12 15.31
C LEU A 110 -20.69 7.52 13.96
N HIS A 111 -21.43 8.44 13.36
CA HIS A 111 -21.17 9.13 12.12
C HIS A 111 -19.71 9.56 11.98
N SER A 112 -19.05 9.14 10.91
CA SER A 112 -18.01 9.95 10.28
C SER A 112 -17.82 9.55 8.83
N GLU A 113 -18.53 10.23 7.95
CA GLU A 113 -18.24 10.32 6.52
C GLU A 113 -16.92 11.08 6.22
N THR A 114 -15.93 11.11 7.12
CA THR A 114 -14.72 11.97 6.94
C THR A 114 -13.36 11.28 7.09
N ALA A 115 -13.27 9.94 6.99
CA ALA A 115 -11.98 9.25 6.98
C ALA A 115 -11.77 8.34 5.76
N LEU A 116 -12.13 8.81 4.55
CA LEU A 116 -11.56 8.26 3.32
C LEU A 116 -10.13 8.79 3.15
N ASN A 117 -9.15 7.98 3.56
CA ASN A 117 -7.92 7.68 2.81
C ASN A 117 -7.45 8.71 1.77
N LYS A 118 -6.99 9.88 2.20
CA LYS A 118 -6.29 10.84 1.34
C LYS A 118 -4.80 10.81 1.67
N LEU A 119 -4.03 10.18 0.79
CA LEU A 119 -2.57 10.18 0.86
C LEU A 119 -2.08 11.40 0.07
N ASN A 120 -1.47 12.38 0.73
CA ASN A 120 -1.19 13.70 0.12
C ASN A 120 0.28 13.82 -0.29
N VAL A 121 0.53 14.11 -1.57
CA VAL A 121 1.84 14.38 -2.15
C VAL A 121 1.95 15.86 -2.47
N VAL A 122 2.84 16.57 -1.79
CA VAL A 122 3.05 18.02 -2.01
C VAL A 122 4.34 18.24 -2.79
N LEU A 123 4.23 18.69 -4.03
CA LEU A 123 5.37 18.93 -4.92
C LEU A 123 5.69 20.41 -4.98
N ASN A 124 6.99 20.73 -5.03
CA ASN A 124 7.49 22.09 -5.23
C ASN A 124 8.86 22.08 -5.92
N ASP A 125 9.44 23.25 -6.17
CA ASP A 125 10.73 23.34 -6.89
C ASP A 125 11.90 22.65 -6.17
N VAL A 126 11.84 22.54 -4.84
CA VAL A 126 12.86 21.84 -4.03
C VAL A 126 12.60 20.34 -3.98
N ARG A 127 11.32 19.95 -3.93
CA ARG A 127 10.85 18.56 -3.88
C ARG A 127 9.90 18.31 -5.03
N SER A 128 10.46 18.34 -6.24
CA SER A 128 9.70 18.17 -7.48
C SER A 128 9.33 16.71 -7.76
N SER A 129 9.77 15.77 -6.91
CA SER A 129 9.43 14.36 -7.00
C SER A 129 9.25 13.73 -5.62
N GLN A 130 8.28 12.82 -5.53
CA GLN A 130 8.04 11.95 -4.37
C GLN A 130 7.63 10.55 -4.80
N GLU A 131 7.95 9.57 -3.98
CA GLU A 131 7.55 8.17 -4.17
C GLU A 131 6.47 7.79 -3.15
N VAL A 132 5.45 7.07 -3.62
CA VAL A 132 4.35 6.54 -2.81
C VAL A 132 4.26 5.03 -3.02
N LEU A 133 4.19 4.29 -1.91
CA LEU A 133 3.87 2.86 -1.90
C LEU A 133 2.47 2.69 -1.29
N ASN A 134 1.57 2.03 -2.00
CA ASN A 134 0.24 1.72 -1.49
C ASN A 134 -0.31 0.43 -2.14
N VAL A 135 -1.54 0.05 -1.80
CA VAL A 135 -2.24 -1.12 -2.35
C VAL A 135 -3.49 -0.70 -3.12
N PHE A 136 -3.92 -1.53 -4.05
CA PHE A 136 -5.22 -1.43 -4.70
C PHE A 136 -5.94 -2.77 -4.63
N ARG A 137 -7.27 -2.73 -4.78
CA ARG A 137 -8.13 -3.91 -4.78
C ARG A 137 -8.89 -4.00 -6.10
N ALA A 138 -9.01 -5.21 -6.63
CA ALA A 138 -9.87 -5.47 -7.77
C ALA A 138 -11.35 -5.29 -7.37
N PRO A 139 -12.08 -4.35 -8.00
CA PRO A 139 -13.46 -4.03 -7.62
C PRO A 139 -14.46 -5.08 -8.13
N GLY A 140 -14.05 -5.89 -9.11
CA GLY A 140 -14.92 -6.75 -9.91
C GLY A 140 -15.44 -6.03 -11.15
N LEU A 141 -16.01 -6.80 -12.07
CA LEU A 141 -16.39 -6.34 -13.40
C LEU A 141 -17.33 -5.12 -13.34
N GLY A 142 -16.91 -4.03 -13.99
CA GLY A 142 -17.72 -2.82 -14.17
C GLY A 142 -17.78 -1.87 -12.97
N TYR A 143 -17.05 -2.17 -11.89
CA TYR A 143 -16.98 -1.32 -10.70
C TYR A 143 -15.61 -0.65 -10.57
N GLN A 144 -15.51 0.37 -9.72
CA GLN A 144 -14.26 1.03 -9.36
C GLN A 144 -14.12 1.07 -7.83
N ASP A 145 -12.91 0.78 -7.34
CA ASP A 145 -12.55 0.88 -5.91
C ASP A 145 -11.18 1.55 -5.80
N TYR A 146 -11.17 2.86 -6.07
CA TYR A 146 -9.94 3.63 -6.11
C TYR A 146 -9.33 3.80 -4.72
N THR A 147 -8.07 3.40 -4.60
CA THR A 147 -7.15 3.97 -3.63
C THR A 147 -6.59 5.27 -4.20
N VAL A 148 -6.81 6.38 -3.48
CA VAL A 148 -6.55 7.74 -3.98
C VAL A 148 -5.31 8.34 -3.33
N VAL A 149 -4.44 8.89 -4.18
CA VAL A 149 -3.33 9.77 -3.79
C VAL A 149 -3.66 11.17 -4.28
N GLU A 150 -3.80 12.13 -3.36
CA GLU A 150 -3.95 13.54 -3.74
C GLU A 150 -2.58 14.13 -4.02
N ILE A 151 -2.47 14.91 -5.09
CA ILE A 151 -1.23 15.55 -5.50
C ILE A 151 -1.47 17.05 -5.47
N ASP A 152 -0.73 17.76 -4.64
CA ASP A 152 -0.66 19.21 -4.62
C ASP A 152 0.54 19.66 -5.45
N ALA A 153 0.24 20.28 -6.60
CA ALA A 153 1.19 20.91 -7.50
C ALA A 153 0.94 22.42 -7.60
N THR A 154 0.34 23.04 -6.57
CA THR A 154 -0.07 24.45 -6.59
C THR A 154 1.09 25.43 -6.70
N THR A 155 2.28 25.06 -6.25
CA THR A 155 3.47 25.93 -6.32
C THR A 155 4.00 26.13 -7.75
N PHE A 156 3.59 25.29 -8.71
CA PHE A 156 3.99 25.43 -10.11
C PHE A 156 3.05 26.40 -10.84
N GLU A 157 3.11 27.69 -10.50
CA GLU A 157 2.16 28.72 -10.96
C GLU A 157 2.04 28.79 -12.50
N ASN A 158 3.15 28.58 -13.20
CA ASN A 158 3.22 28.57 -14.67
C ASN A 158 2.94 27.18 -15.29
N GLY A 159 2.44 26.24 -14.49
CA GLY A 159 2.20 24.87 -14.91
C GLY A 159 3.47 24.03 -15.06
N GLY A 160 3.32 22.89 -15.70
CA GLY A 160 4.39 21.94 -15.92
C GLY A 160 3.89 20.62 -16.50
N VAL A 161 4.78 19.64 -16.51
CA VAL A 161 4.48 18.27 -16.92
C VAL A 161 4.50 17.37 -15.69
N LEU A 162 3.33 16.90 -15.28
CA LEU A 162 3.20 15.88 -14.24
C LEU A 162 3.49 14.51 -14.86
N THR A 163 4.45 13.79 -14.30
CA THR A 163 4.78 12.40 -14.66
C THR A 163 4.58 11.50 -13.44
N ILE A 164 3.94 10.35 -13.66
CA ILE A 164 3.75 9.31 -12.66
C ILE A 164 4.33 8.02 -13.25
N ASP A 165 5.50 7.61 -12.77
CA ASP A 165 6.09 6.31 -13.05
C ASP A 165 5.51 5.29 -12.06
N ILE A 166 4.85 4.26 -12.58
CA ILE A 166 4.08 3.28 -11.84
C ILE A 166 4.79 1.92 -11.95
N SER A 167 4.97 1.23 -10.84
CA SER A 167 5.43 -0.16 -10.77
C SER A 167 4.44 -0.98 -9.95
N VAL A 168 3.92 -2.06 -10.52
CA VAL A 168 2.96 -2.96 -9.88
C VAL A 168 3.71 -4.10 -9.20
N GLY A 169 3.26 -4.46 -8.00
CA GLY A 169 3.78 -5.60 -7.26
C GLY A 169 3.52 -6.94 -7.98
N HIS A 170 4.06 -8.03 -7.43
CA HIS A 170 4.00 -9.34 -8.07
C HIS A 170 2.81 -10.21 -7.58
N ALA A 171 1.85 -9.63 -6.86
CA ALA A 171 0.64 -10.33 -6.45
C ALA A 171 -0.36 -10.47 -7.63
N GLU A 172 -1.44 -11.22 -7.45
CA GLU A 172 -2.29 -11.69 -8.57
C GLU A 172 -3.01 -10.59 -9.34
N ALA A 173 -3.41 -9.49 -8.69
CA ALA A 173 -4.23 -8.45 -9.32
C ALA A 173 -3.40 -7.57 -10.27
N ALA A 174 -3.87 -7.41 -11.51
CA ALA A 174 -3.38 -6.38 -12.41
C ALA A 174 -3.92 -4.99 -11.99
N GLY A 175 -3.18 -3.94 -12.28
CA GLY A 175 -3.51 -2.56 -11.88
C GLY A 175 -4.09 -1.73 -13.02
N SER A 176 -5.03 -0.87 -12.66
CA SER A 176 -5.56 0.20 -13.51
C SER A 176 -5.44 1.53 -12.77
N PHE A 177 -4.99 2.56 -13.47
CA PHE A 177 -4.56 3.81 -12.87
C PHE A 177 -5.07 5.00 -13.68
N ASP A 178 -5.61 5.98 -12.96
CA ASP A 178 -6.29 7.12 -13.54
C ASP A 178 -5.85 8.40 -12.83
N LEU A 179 -5.62 9.46 -13.62
CA LEU A 179 -5.38 10.80 -13.12
C LEU A 179 -6.64 11.63 -13.30
N PHE A 180 -7.10 12.28 -12.25
CA PHE A 180 -8.26 13.17 -12.25
C PHE A 180 -7.88 14.57 -11.79
N ASN A 181 -8.75 15.52 -12.11
CA ASN A 181 -8.69 16.84 -11.49
C ASN A 181 -8.94 16.73 -9.98
N GLY A 182 -8.31 17.59 -9.18
CA GLY A 182 -8.41 17.58 -7.72
C GLY A 182 -9.85 17.68 -7.20
N ASP A 183 -10.69 18.44 -7.90
CA ASP A 183 -12.09 18.66 -7.51
C ASP A 183 -13.07 17.63 -8.12
N SER A 184 -12.59 16.71 -8.96
CA SER A 184 -13.46 15.73 -9.61
C SER A 184 -14.05 14.73 -8.61
N GLU A 185 -15.33 14.41 -8.79
CA GLU A 185 -15.93 13.21 -8.22
C GLU A 185 -15.39 11.99 -8.95
N LEU A 186 -15.06 10.95 -8.19
CA LEU A 186 -14.51 9.71 -8.73
C LEU A 186 -15.65 8.75 -9.09
N PRO A 187 -15.65 8.19 -10.31
CA PRO A 187 -16.66 7.22 -10.71
C PRO A 187 -16.53 5.96 -9.85
N ARG A 188 -17.66 5.35 -9.51
CA ARG A 188 -17.74 4.06 -8.79
C ARG A 188 -18.08 2.90 -9.71
N GLU A 189 -18.53 3.20 -10.92
CA GLU A 189 -19.00 2.24 -11.92
C GLU A 189 -18.57 2.71 -13.31
N GLY A 190 -18.37 1.76 -14.21
CA GLY A 190 -18.03 2.03 -15.60
C GLY A 190 -16.63 2.64 -15.80
N ALA A 191 -16.31 2.90 -17.06
CA ALA A 191 -15.02 3.47 -17.42
C ALA A 191 -14.92 4.93 -16.95
N PRO A 192 -13.74 5.39 -16.50
CA PRO A 192 -13.59 6.74 -15.98
C PRO A 192 -13.50 7.79 -17.10
N GLU A 193 -14.66 8.22 -17.62
CA GLU A 193 -14.75 9.18 -18.73
C GLU A 193 -14.16 10.57 -18.41
N ASN A 194 -14.08 10.92 -17.12
CA ASN A 194 -13.55 12.19 -16.64
C ASN A 194 -12.06 12.14 -16.24
N ALA A 195 -11.36 11.04 -16.51
CA ALA A 195 -9.92 10.95 -16.29
C ALA A 195 -9.16 11.86 -17.28
N LEU A 196 -8.20 12.61 -16.74
CA LEU A 196 -7.27 13.45 -17.50
C LEU A 196 -6.26 12.60 -18.29
N ALA A 197 -5.85 11.47 -17.72
CA ALA A 197 -4.97 10.48 -18.33
C ALA A 197 -5.09 9.15 -17.58
N SER A 198 -4.89 8.04 -18.29
CA SER A 198 -5.12 6.70 -17.74
C SER A 198 -4.16 5.67 -18.29
N THR A 199 -3.99 4.59 -17.54
CA THR A 199 -3.41 3.34 -18.04
C THR A 199 -4.05 2.14 -17.37
N TYR A 200 -4.32 1.09 -18.14
CA TYR A 200 -5.15 -0.04 -17.72
C TYR A 200 -4.42 -1.37 -17.94
N GLY A 201 -4.79 -2.38 -17.16
CA GLY A 201 -4.29 -3.74 -17.33
C GLY A 201 -2.77 -3.86 -17.15
N VAL A 202 -2.18 -3.05 -16.26
CA VAL A 202 -0.75 -3.15 -15.93
C VAL A 202 -0.56 -4.47 -15.18
N PRO A 203 0.17 -5.45 -15.76
CA PRO A 203 0.23 -6.79 -15.18
C PRO A 203 1.04 -6.79 -13.87
N PRO A 204 0.89 -7.82 -13.04
CA PRO A 204 1.79 -8.06 -11.91
C PRO A 204 3.28 -8.02 -12.32
N GLY A 205 4.09 -7.29 -11.55
CA GLY A 205 5.50 -7.02 -11.87
C GLY A 205 5.71 -6.06 -13.05
N GLY A 206 4.64 -5.57 -13.66
CA GLY A 206 4.67 -4.62 -14.76
C GLY A 206 4.94 -3.19 -14.31
N THR A 207 5.37 -2.36 -15.25
CA THR A 207 5.62 -0.93 -15.05
C THR A 207 4.92 -0.13 -16.14
N GLN A 208 4.46 1.07 -15.80
CA GLN A 208 3.79 1.93 -16.76
C GLN A 208 3.94 3.41 -16.37
N LYS A 209 3.63 4.31 -17.30
CA LYS A 209 3.77 5.76 -17.11
C LYS A 209 2.48 6.49 -17.47
N ILE A 210 2.11 7.47 -16.65
CA ILE A 210 1.14 8.52 -16.96
C ILE A 210 1.89 9.84 -17.08
N THR A 211 1.59 10.63 -18.10
CA THR A 211 2.11 11.99 -18.28
C THR A 211 0.96 12.93 -18.60
N TYR A 212 0.93 14.08 -17.92
CA TYR A 212 -0.11 15.09 -18.10
C TYR A 212 0.47 16.50 -18.01
N THR A 213 0.25 17.30 -19.06
CA THR A 213 0.63 18.72 -19.07
C THR A 213 -0.47 19.57 -18.47
N PHE A 214 -0.11 20.46 -17.56
CA PHE A 214 -1.02 21.40 -16.93
C PHE A 214 -0.47 22.82 -17.02
N ASN A 215 -1.36 23.81 -17.11
CA ASN A 215 -0.99 25.20 -17.44
C ASN A 215 -0.88 26.12 -16.22
N ARG A 216 -1.31 25.67 -15.05
CA ARG A 216 -1.25 26.40 -13.78
C ARG A 216 -1.21 25.45 -12.60
N GLY A 217 -0.61 25.90 -11.49
CA GLY A 217 -0.60 25.13 -10.25
C GLY A 217 -2.01 24.73 -9.83
N GLN A 218 -2.20 23.45 -9.53
CA GLN A 218 -3.51 22.89 -9.15
C GLN A 218 -3.34 21.57 -8.40
N HIS A 219 -4.45 21.07 -7.84
CA HIS A 219 -4.52 19.75 -7.23
C HIS A 219 -4.93 18.68 -8.26
N PHE A 220 -4.46 17.45 -8.04
CA PHE A 220 -4.86 16.27 -8.80
C PHE A 220 -5.23 15.13 -7.85
N LYS A 221 -5.97 14.16 -8.36
CA LYS A 221 -6.19 12.87 -7.71
C LYS A 221 -5.65 11.76 -8.60
N PHE A 222 -4.71 10.98 -8.09
CA PHE A 222 -4.23 9.77 -8.73
C PHE A 222 -4.94 8.57 -8.10
N GLY A 223 -5.80 7.92 -8.87
CA GLY A 223 -6.54 6.73 -8.47
C GLY A 223 -5.84 5.46 -8.92
N ALA A 224 -5.66 4.52 -8.01
CA ALA A 224 -5.23 3.15 -8.29
C ALA A 224 -6.35 2.18 -7.94
N THR A 225 -6.72 1.30 -8.87
CA THR A 225 -7.74 0.27 -8.70
C THR A 225 -7.24 -1.03 -9.32
N GLY A 226 -7.77 -2.18 -8.90
CA GLY A 226 -7.48 -3.41 -9.61
C GLY A 226 -8.23 -3.46 -10.93
N ASP A 227 -7.65 -4.14 -11.92
CA ASP A 227 -8.24 -4.31 -13.23
C ASP A 227 -9.56 -5.12 -13.16
N TRP A 228 -10.54 -4.77 -14.00
CA TRP A 228 -11.86 -5.42 -14.02
C TRP A 228 -11.83 -6.91 -14.28
N PHE A 229 -10.80 -7.40 -14.96
CA PHE A 229 -10.65 -8.82 -15.27
C PHE A 229 -9.92 -9.59 -14.16
N SER A 230 -9.41 -8.90 -13.14
CA SER A 230 -8.85 -9.53 -11.94
C SER A 230 -9.96 -10.08 -11.04
N GLU A 231 -9.66 -11.13 -10.27
CA GLU A 231 -10.61 -11.70 -9.31
C GLU A 231 -11.05 -10.62 -8.31
N LYS A 232 -12.37 -10.43 -8.15
CA LYS A 232 -12.91 -9.42 -7.23
C LYS A 232 -12.34 -9.63 -5.82
N GLY A 233 -11.86 -8.55 -5.21
CA GLY A 233 -11.29 -8.59 -3.88
C GLY A 233 -9.81 -8.95 -3.83
N SER A 234 -9.22 -9.43 -4.93
CA SER A 234 -7.76 -9.60 -5.03
C SER A 234 -7.05 -8.26 -4.83
N VAL A 235 -5.86 -8.31 -4.23
CA VAL A 235 -5.10 -7.13 -3.82
C VAL A 235 -3.70 -7.22 -4.40
N ASN A 236 -3.17 -6.09 -4.84
CA ASN A 236 -1.75 -5.96 -5.18
C ASN A 236 -1.24 -4.58 -4.73
N ALA A 237 0.08 -4.44 -4.65
CA ALA A 237 0.74 -3.20 -4.30
C ALA A 237 1.15 -2.43 -5.56
N PHE A 238 1.37 -1.14 -5.41
CA PHE A 238 2.03 -0.32 -6.40
C PHE A 238 3.00 0.66 -5.75
N VAL A 239 4.08 0.94 -6.45
CA VAL A 239 4.95 2.09 -6.21
C VAL A 239 4.69 3.10 -7.30
N ALA A 240 4.41 4.35 -6.93
CA ALA A 240 4.25 5.47 -7.84
C ALA A 240 5.29 6.54 -7.51
N LYS A 241 6.21 6.80 -8.44
CA LYS A 241 7.07 7.98 -8.40
C LYS A 241 6.38 9.10 -9.16
N ILE A 242 5.97 10.11 -8.43
CA ILE A 242 5.23 11.27 -8.92
C ILE A 242 6.21 12.43 -9.01
N SER A 243 6.26 13.11 -10.15
CA SER A 243 7.16 14.25 -10.36
C SER A 243 6.57 15.31 -11.27
N VAL A 244 6.96 16.57 -11.06
CA VAL A 244 6.65 17.69 -11.97
C VAL A 244 7.93 18.24 -12.56
N GLU A 245 7.95 18.39 -13.88
CA GLU A 245 8.91 19.24 -14.58
C GLU A 245 8.27 20.62 -14.82
N PRO A 246 8.76 21.70 -14.18
CA PRO A 246 8.17 23.02 -14.32
C PRO A 246 8.31 23.57 -15.75
N THR A 247 7.32 24.34 -16.20
CA THR A 247 7.50 25.14 -17.41
C THR A 247 8.57 26.20 -17.16
N SER A 248 9.69 26.13 -17.88
CA SER A 248 10.75 27.13 -17.71
C SER A 248 10.27 28.48 -18.23
N GLU A 249 10.42 29.53 -17.42
CA GLU A 249 10.21 30.90 -17.90
C GLU A 249 11.19 31.18 -19.04
N LYS A 250 10.68 31.60 -20.19
CA LYS A 250 11.47 32.40 -21.10
C LYS A 250 11.83 33.66 -20.32
N ARG A 251 13.09 33.76 -19.85
CA ARG A 251 13.66 35.06 -19.48
C ARG A 251 13.67 35.90 -20.75
N GLU A 252 12.70 36.80 -20.90
CA GLU A 252 12.87 37.96 -21.77
C GLU A 252 14.03 38.76 -21.19
N VAL A 253 15.12 38.78 -21.95
CA VAL A 253 16.25 39.66 -21.70
C VAL A 253 15.89 40.97 -22.40
N ASP A 254 15.50 41.97 -21.62
CA ASP A 254 15.49 43.37 -22.04
C ASP A 254 16.93 43.93 -22.10
#